data_AF-A0A4C1Y796-F1
#
_entry.id   AF-A0A4C1Y796-F1
#
_cell.length_a   1.000
_cell.length_b   1.000
_cell.length_c   1.000
_cell.angle_alpha   90.00
_cell.angle_beta   90.00
_cell.angle_gamma   90.00
#
_symmetry.space_group_name_H-M   'P 1'
#
loop_
_entity.id
_entity.type
_entity.pdbx_description
1 polymer ?
#
loop_
_entity_poly.entity_id
_entity_poly.type
_entity_poly.pdbx_seq_one_letter_code
_entity_poly.pdbx_strand_id
1 'polypeptide(L)'
;MTNSVAARQRWAINHSARARLISHVLKTAGIAKNQDITSELKSSRIRKSHQQVEKFTRTLQQYMNPFDNSLDADKLYNITTGEAAAQNTTDFLLNVESRGETLRDNFITEVIERHARFQEPIKKNPVFTFSTVKEKKKVVLGGKVQELRLQRDLFGRLLALSLEKK
;
A
#
# COMPACT_ATOMS: atom_id res chain seq x y z
N MET A 1 16.28 7.69 1.84
CA MET A 1 16.06 7.49 0.38
C MET A 1 16.46 8.77 -0.32
N THR A 2 17.34 8.70 -1.32
CA THR A 2 17.86 9.86 -2.05
C THR A 2 16.76 10.46 -2.93
N ASN A 3 16.49 11.77 -2.78
CA ASN A 3 15.38 12.46 -3.46
C ASN A 3 15.59 12.65 -4.98
N SER A 4 16.75 12.32 -5.54
CA SER A 4 17.05 12.48 -6.97
C SER A 4 16.46 11.37 -7.85
N VAL A 5 15.71 11.76 -8.90
CA VAL A 5 15.14 10.86 -9.93
C VAL A 5 16.25 10.08 -10.65
N ALA A 6 17.32 10.75 -11.06
CA ALA A 6 18.47 10.13 -11.72
C ALA A 6 19.18 9.11 -10.81
N ALA A 7 19.25 9.37 -9.50
CA ALA A 7 19.78 8.39 -8.55
C ALA A 7 18.90 7.14 -8.45
N ARG A 8 17.56 7.28 -8.49
CA ARG A 8 16.63 6.15 -8.50
C ARG A 8 16.72 5.33 -9.79
N GLN A 9 16.84 5.97 -10.94
CA GLN A 9 17.01 5.28 -12.23
C GLN A 9 18.32 4.50 -12.28
N ARG A 10 19.45 5.14 -11.91
CA ARG A 10 20.75 4.46 -11.83
C ARG A 10 20.74 3.31 -10.83
N TRP A 11 20.04 3.46 -9.71
CA TRP A 11 19.87 2.37 -8.75
C TRP A 11 19.04 1.24 -9.37
N ALA A 12 17.88 1.52 -9.96
CA ALA A 12 17.01 0.50 -10.56
C ALA A 12 17.71 -0.31 -11.66
N ILE A 13 18.46 0.36 -12.53
CA ILE A 13 19.20 -0.29 -13.63
C ILE A 13 20.36 -1.14 -13.10
N ASN A 14 21.16 -0.61 -12.17
CA ASN A 14 22.39 -1.28 -11.74
C ASN A 14 22.20 -2.23 -10.56
N HIS A 15 21.07 -2.15 -9.85
CA HIS A 15 20.87 -2.91 -8.61
C HIS A 15 20.84 -4.41 -8.88
N SER A 16 20.14 -4.86 -9.91
CA SER A 16 20.08 -6.28 -10.29
C SER A 16 21.44 -6.83 -10.69
N ALA A 17 22.20 -6.08 -11.49
CA ALA A 17 23.56 -6.44 -11.91
C ALA A 17 24.53 -6.52 -10.71
N ARG A 18 24.48 -5.53 -9.82
CA ARG A 18 25.28 -5.52 -8.58
C ARG A 18 24.92 -6.67 -7.65
N ALA A 19 23.63 -6.94 -7.46
CA ALA A 19 23.17 -8.07 -6.66
C ALA A 19 23.70 -9.40 -7.24
N ARG A 20 23.63 -9.57 -8.56
CA ARG A 20 24.12 -10.76 -9.25
C ARG A 20 25.64 -10.94 -9.11
N LEU A 21 26.42 -9.87 -9.28
CA LEU A 21 27.88 -9.89 -9.07
C LEU A 21 28.23 -10.26 -7.63
N ILE A 22 27.58 -9.65 -6.65
CA ILE A 22 27.80 -9.95 -5.23
C ILE A 22 27.44 -11.42 -4.93
N SER A 23 26.29 -11.90 -5.40
CA SER A 23 25.90 -13.30 -5.24
C SER A 23 26.90 -14.26 -5.87
N HIS A 24 27.43 -13.93 -7.05
CA HIS A 24 28.47 -14.72 -7.71
C HIS A 24 29.75 -14.75 -6.88
N VAL A 25 30.28 -13.60 -6.47
CA VAL A 25 31.51 -13.50 -5.64
C VAL A 25 31.36 -14.28 -4.33
N LEU A 26 30.22 -14.14 -3.64
CA LEU A 26 29.95 -14.88 -2.39
C LEU A 26 29.93 -16.39 -2.62
N LYS A 27 29.39 -16.85 -3.76
CA LYS A 27 29.38 -18.26 -4.15
C LYS A 27 30.79 -18.77 -4.45
N THR A 28 31.57 -18.03 -5.23
CA THR A 28 32.95 -18.41 -5.59
C THR A 28 33.88 -18.39 -4.38
N ALA A 29 33.66 -17.49 -3.42
CA ALA A 29 34.39 -17.42 -2.16
C ALA A 29 33.97 -18.49 -1.13
N GLY A 30 32.98 -19.34 -1.44
CA GLY A 30 32.46 -20.35 -0.52
C GLY A 30 31.71 -19.79 0.69
N ILE A 31 31.40 -18.49 0.70
CA ILE A 31 30.71 -17.78 1.80
C ILE A 31 29.19 -17.91 1.64
N ALA A 32 28.71 -18.15 0.43
CA ALA A 32 27.29 -18.33 0.17
C ALA A 32 26.77 -19.56 0.92
N LYS A 33 25.94 -19.32 1.94
CA LYS A 33 25.18 -20.38 2.60
C LYS A 33 24.16 -20.92 1.61
N ASN A 34 24.20 -22.22 1.34
CA ASN A 34 23.08 -22.91 0.70
C ASN A 34 21.85 -22.71 1.59
N GLN A 35 20.72 -22.35 0.97
CA GLN A 35 19.46 -22.24 1.68
C GLN A 35 19.10 -23.61 2.24
N ASP A 36 18.99 -23.73 3.56
CA ASP A 36 18.48 -24.92 4.22
C ASP A 36 16.95 -25.00 4.05
N ILE A 37 16.55 -25.59 2.93
CA ILE A 37 15.14 -25.83 2.58
C ILE A 37 14.47 -26.86 3.50
N THR A 38 15.25 -27.66 4.23
CA THR A 38 14.73 -28.75 5.10
C THR A 38 13.83 -28.18 6.18
N SER A 39 14.12 -26.98 6.65
CA SER A 39 13.31 -26.27 7.63
C SER A 39 11.93 -25.84 7.08
N GLU A 40 11.83 -25.55 5.78
CA GLU A 40 10.59 -25.19 5.08
C GLU A 40 9.74 -26.41 4.72
N LEU A 41 10.39 -27.57 4.48
CA LEU A 41 9.74 -28.84 4.18
C LEU A 41 9.08 -29.52 5.41
N LYS A 42 9.20 -28.94 6.60
CA LYS A 42 8.50 -29.45 7.79
C LYS A 42 6.99 -29.38 7.59
N SER A 43 6.28 -30.47 7.88
CA SER A 43 4.80 -30.57 7.73
C SER A 43 4.05 -29.38 8.36
N SER A 44 4.49 -28.91 9.54
CA SER A 44 3.90 -27.75 10.21
C SER A 44 4.06 -26.43 9.43
N ARG A 45 5.16 -26.25 8.70
CA ARG A 45 5.44 -25.09 7.83
C ARG A 45 4.66 -25.19 6.52
N ILE A 46 4.61 -26.37 5.91
CA ILE A 46 3.80 -26.65 4.72
C ILE A 46 2.33 -26.33 5.00
N ARG A 47 1.79 -26.85 6.12
CA ARG A 47 0.39 -26.57 6.53
C ARG A 47 0.13 -25.07 6.71
N LYS A 48 1.05 -24.34 7.36
CA LYS A 48 0.93 -22.88 7.52
C LYS A 48 0.96 -22.15 6.17
N SER A 49 1.86 -22.55 5.27
CA SER A 49 1.95 -21.97 3.93
C SER A 49 0.66 -22.21 3.15
N HIS A 50 0.12 -23.44 3.18
CA HIS A 50 -1.15 -23.77 2.55
C HIS A 50 -2.31 -22.90 3.08
N GLN A 51 -2.43 -22.77 4.41
CA GLN A 51 -3.43 -21.89 5.03
C GLN A 51 -3.27 -20.43 4.62
N GLN A 52 -2.05 -19.95 4.40
CA GLN A 52 -1.80 -18.58 3.94
C GLN A 52 -2.22 -18.39 2.48
N VAL A 53 -1.92 -19.37 1.62
CA VAL A 53 -2.35 -19.38 0.22
C VAL A 53 -3.88 -19.44 0.13
N GLU A 54 -4.52 -20.33 0.88
CA GLU A 54 -5.99 -20.41 0.92
C GLU A 54 -6.63 -19.09 1.37
N LYS A 55 -6.07 -18.45 2.42
CA LYS A 55 -6.55 -17.13 2.86
C LYS A 55 -6.38 -16.08 1.78
N PHE A 56 -5.25 -16.08 1.09
CA PHE A 56 -4.98 -15.16 -0.01
C PHE A 56 -5.97 -15.36 -1.17
N THR A 57 -6.16 -16.61 -1.62
CA THR A 57 -7.12 -16.95 -2.67
C THR A 57 -8.54 -16.56 -2.29
N ARG A 58 -8.97 -16.87 -1.06
CA ARG A 58 -10.29 -16.44 -0.54
C ARG A 58 -10.44 -14.92 -0.55
N THR A 59 -9.38 -14.18 -0.19
CA THR A 59 -9.40 -12.72 -0.21
C THR A 59 -9.52 -12.18 -1.63
N LEU A 60 -8.81 -12.78 -2.60
CA LEU A 60 -8.94 -12.40 -4.01
C LEU A 60 -10.33 -12.72 -4.57
N GLN A 61 -10.93 -13.85 -4.19
CA GLN A 61 -12.29 -14.21 -4.60
C GLN A 61 -13.35 -13.25 -4.05
N GLN A 62 -13.07 -12.56 -2.93
CA GLN A 62 -13.95 -11.53 -2.40
C GLN A 62 -13.84 -10.21 -3.17
N TYR A 63 -12.79 -10.02 -3.98
CA TYR A 63 -12.66 -8.82 -4.79
C TYR A 63 -13.55 -8.93 -6.02
N MET A 64 -14.31 -7.86 -6.24
CA MET A 64 -15.22 -7.75 -7.37
C MET A 64 -14.56 -6.94 -8.49
N ASN A 65 -14.96 -7.18 -9.74
CA ASN A 65 -14.60 -6.31 -10.85
C ASN A 65 -15.28 -4.94 -10.64
N PRO A 66 -14.54 -3.85 -10.38
CA PRO A 66 -15.13 -2.53 -10.13
C PRO A 66 -15.72 -1.87 -11.40
N PHE A 67 -15.53 -2.48 -12.57
CA PHE A 67 -16.03 -1.99 -13.87
C PHE A 67 -17.11 -2.90 -14.47
N ASP A 68 -17.71 -3.77 -13.66
CA ASP A 68 -18.80 -4.62 -14.13
C ASP A 68 -20.06 -3.76 -14.40
N ASN A 69 -20.73 -4.01 -15.52
CA ASN A 69 -21.93 -3.27 -15.93
C ASN A 69 -23.14 -3.57 -15.05
N SER A 70 -23.09 -4.63 -14.24
CA SER A 70 -24.11 -4.98 -13.25
C SER A 70 -24.02 -4.16 -11.95
N LEU A 71 -22.99 -3.32 -11.81
CA LEU A 71 -22.82 -2.49 -10.63
C LEU A 71 -23.78 -1.30 -10.60
N ASP A 72 -24.10 -0.89 -9.38
CA ASP A 72 -24.91 0.28 -9.11
C ASP A 72 -24.13 1.55 -9.46
N ALA A 73 -24.58 2.27 -10.49
CA ALA A 73 -23.89 3.46 -11.01
C ALA A 73 -23.83 4.62 -10.01
N ASP A 74 -24.70 4.64 -8.99
CA ASP A 74 -24.76 5.71 -8.00
C ASP A 74 -23.76 5.53 -6.84
N LYS A 75 -23.05 4.39 -6.80
CA LYS A 75 -22.07 4.08 -5.75
C LYS A 75 -20.64 4.29 -6.20
N LEU A 76 -19.83 4.78 -5.28
CA LEU A 76 -18.39 4.93 -5.49
C LEU A 76 -17.67 3.62 -5.12
N TYR A 77 -16.94 3.02 -6.07
CA TYR A 77 -16.22 1.76 -5.85
C TYR A 77 -14.70 1.95 -5.75
N ASN A 78 -14.07 1.12 -4.92
CA ASN A 78 -12.62 1.05 -4.85
C ASN A 78 -12.05 0.24 -6.04
N ILE A 79 -11.22 0.86 -6.87
CA ILE A 79 -10.63 0.22 -8.07
C ILE A 79 -9.80 -1.03 -7.73
N THR A 80 -9.21 -1.11 -6.53
CA THR A 80 -8.37 -2.25 -6.14
C THR A 80 -9.16 -3.42 -5.57
N THR A 81 -10.26 -3.17 -4.85
CA THR A 81 -11.01 -4.22 -4.15
C THR A 81 -12.39 -4.49 -4.72
N GLY A 82 -12.93 -3.60 -5.56
CA GLY A 82 -14.32 -3.67 -6.03
C GLY A 82 -15.35 -3.35 -4.95
N GLU A 83 -14.92 -2.92 -3.77
CA GLU A 83 -15.81 -2.66 -2.63
C GLU A 83 -16.43 -1.26 -2.73
N ALA A 84 -17.71 -1.14 -2.41
CA ALA A 84 -18.41 0.14 -2.35
C ALA A 84 -17.91 0.98 -1.16
N ALA A 85 -17.78 2.29 -1.38
CA ALA A 85 -17.42 3.25 -0.34
C ALA A 85 -18.54 3.35 0.70
N ALA A 86 -18.15 3.50 1.97
CA ALA A 86 -19.08 3.87 3.02
C ALA A 86 -19.62 5.30 2.77
N GLN A 87 -20.87 5.56 3.20
CA GLN A 87 -21.56 6.82 2.94
C GLN A 87 -20.73 8.06 3.31
N ASN A 88 -20.11 8.03 4.50
CA ASN A 88 -19.25 9.13 4.98
C ASN A 88 -18.06 9.43 4.04
N THR A 89 -17.53 8.41 3.38
CA THR A 89 -16.41 8.50 2.47
C THR A 89 -16.89 8.98 1.10
N THR A 90 -18.05 8.50 0.65
CA THR A 90 -18.72 9.00 -0.56
C THR A 90 -19.01 10.49 -0.44
N ASP A 91 -19.69 10.91 0.63
CA ASP A 91 -20.05 12.30 0.87
C ASP A 91 -18.81 13.20 0.94
N PHE A 92 -17.73 12.72 1.57
CA PHE A 92 -16.48 13.48 1.63
C PHE A 92 -15.80 13.59 0.27
N LEU A 93 -15.69 12.50 -0.48
CA LEU A 93 -14.97 12.48 -1.76
C LEU A 93 -15.71 13.27 -2.84
N LEU A 94 -17.03 13.19 -2.90
CA LEU A 94 -17.85 13.94 -3.86
C LEU A 94 -17.86 15.45 -3.57
N ASN A 95 -17.81 15.85 -2.30
CA ASN A 95 -17.92 17.25 -1.90
C ASN A 95 -16.59 17.87 -1.43
N VAL A 96 -15.45 17.24 -1.74
CA VAL A 96 -14.14 17.67 -1.22
C VAL A 96 -13.76 19.09 -1.66
N GLU A 97 -14.07 19.42 -2.91
CA GLU A 97 -13.78 20.71 -3.51
C GLU A 97 -14.65 21.82 -2.91
N SER A 98 -15.98 21.65 -2.97
CA SER A 98 -16.93 22.60 -2.37
C SER A 98 -16.70 22.82 -0.86
N ARG A 99 -16.36 21.77 -0.12
CA ARG A 99 -15.95 21.91 1.29
C ARG A 99 -14.68 22.73 1.45
N GLY A 100 -13.69 22.51 0.59
CA GLY A 100 -12.44 23.28 0.58
C GLY A 100 -12.69 24.75 0.29
N GLU A 101 -13.56 25.06 -0.68
CA GLU A 101 -13.96 26.43 -1.00
C GLU A 101 -14.67 27.11 0.16
N THR A 102 -15.65 26.43 0.77
CA THR A 102 -16.37 26.94 1.94
C THR A 102 -15.39 27.27 3.09
N LEU A 103 -14.42 26.38 3.34
CA LEU A 103 -13.40 26.61 4.36
C LEU A 103 -12.47 27.78 4.03
N ARG A 104 -12.12 27.95 2.76
CA ARG A 104 -11.33 29.10 2.28
C ARG A 104 -12.09 30.40 2.51
N ASP A 105 -13.34 30.45 2.09
CA ASP A 105 -14.15 31.68 2.15
C ASP A 105 -14.49 32.05 3.60
N ASN A 106 -14.77 31.07 4.45
CA ASN A 106 -14.94 31.27 5.89
C ASN A 106 -13.64 31.84 6.50
N PHE A 107 -12.48 31.29 6.16
CA PHE A 107 -11.21 31.80 6.68
C PHE A 107 -10.93 33.23 6.25
N ILE A 108 -11.17 33.57 4.97
CA ILE A 108 -11.02 34.95 4.47
C ILE A 108 -11.94 35.90 5.23
N THR A 109 -13.21 35.51 5.42
CA THR A 109 -14.19 36.30 6.16
C THR A 109 -13.77 36.51 7.61
N GLU A 110 -13.35 35.45 8.31
CA GLU A 110 -12.86 35.53 9.69
C GLU A 110 -11.62 36.45 9.83
N VAL A 111 -10.72 36.47 8.84
CA VAL A 111 -9.54 37.34 8.85
C VAL A 111 -9.92 38.81 8.62
N ILE A 112 -10.87 39.08 7.73
CA ILE A 112 -11.38 40.43 7.48
C ILE A 112 -12.01 40.99 8.78
N GLU A 113 -12.85 40.20 9.46
CA GLU A 113 -13.50 40.59 10.71
C GLU A 113 -12.52 40.70 11.89
N ARG A 114 -11.60 39.72 12.01
CA ARG A 114 -10.62 39.65 13.09
C ARG A 114 -9.23 39.38 12.52
N HIS A 115 -8.44 40.43 12.32
CA HIS A 115 -7.09 40.32 11.75
C HIS A 115 -6.16 39.42 12.58
N ALA A 116 -6.40 39.29 13.90
CA ALA A 116 -5.66 38.37 14.77
C ALA A 116 -5.86 36.89 14.39
N ARG A 117 -6.96 36.54 13.70
CA ARG A 117 -7.24 35.18 13.22
C ARG A 117 -6.14 34.63 12.32
N PHE A 118 -5.48 35.50 11.55
CA PHE A 118 -4.40 35.10 10.65
C PHE A 118 -3.22 34.44 11.37
N GLN A 119 -2.96 34.82 12.62
CA GLN A 119 -1.86 34.28 13.43
C GLN A 119 -2.26 33.03 14.21
N GLU A 120 -3.54 32.68 14.24
CA GLU A 120 -4.03 31.53 14.97
C GLU A 120 -3.90 30.23 14.16
N PRO A 121 -3.72 29.08 14.82
CA PRO A 121 -3.69 27.79 14.15
C PRO A 121 -4.99 27.49 13.37
N ILE A 122 -4.84 26.90 12.18
CA ILE A 122 -5.96 26.36 11.39
C ILE A 122 -6.28 24.95 11.90
N LYS A 123 -7.56 24.70 12.21
CA LYS A 123 -8.02 23.38 12.63
C LYS A 123 -7.86 22.39 11.49
N LYS A 124 -7.28 21.23 11.78
CA LYS A 124 -7.19 20.13 10.81
C LYS A 124 -8.56 19.50 10.59
N ASN A 125 -8.97 19.40 9.34
CA ASN A 125 -10.20 18.70 8.98
C ASN A 125 -9.94 17.19 8.84
N PRO A 126 -10.84 16.35 9.35
CA PRO A 126 -10.76 14.91 9.15
C PRO A 126 -10.91 14.59 7.66
N VAL A 127 -9.99 13.78 7.14
CA VAL A 127 -9.99 13.35 5.74
C VAL A 127 -10.51 11.93 5.67
N PHE A 128 -11.62 11.71 4.97
CA PHE A 128 -12.20 10.38 4.80
C PHE A 128 -11.87 9.85 3.41
N THR A 129 -11.06 8.80 3.34
CA THR A 129 -10.68 8.14 2.08
C THR A 129 -10.78 6.63 2.25
N PHE A 130 -10.72 5.88 1.15
CA PHE A 130 -10.61 4.41 1.21
C PHE A 130 -9.42 3.90 2.04
N SER A 131 -8.38 4.73 2.23
CA SER A 131 -7.21 4.37 3.04
C SER A 131 -7.46 4.53 4.55
N THR A 132 -8.36 5.43 4.96
CA THR A 132 -8.69 5.66 6.36
C THR A 132 -9.71 4.66 6.90
N VAL A 133 -10.52 4.07 6.02
CA VAL A 133 -11.49 3.02 6.38
C VAL A 133 -10.80 1.68 6.68
N LYS A 134 -9.64 1.41 6.08
CA LYS A 134 -8.93 0.13 6.28
C LYS A 134 -8.28 0.06 7.66
N GLU A 135 -8.63 -0.96 8.43
CA GLU A 135 -7.93 -1.28 9.68
C GLU A 135 -6.47 -1.62 9.41
N LYS A 136 -5.57 -0.90 10.08
CA LYS A 136 -4.13 -1.14 9.97
C LYS A 136 -3.73 -2.30 10.86
N LYS A 137 -3.33 -3.42 10.25
CA LYS A 137 -2.80 -4.57 11.00
C LYS A 137 -1.44 -4.24 11.60
N LYS A 138 -1.37 -4.31 12.92
CA LYS A 138 -0.13 -4.22 13.71
C LYS A 138 0.33 -5.63 14.07
N VAL A 139 1.64 -5.88 13.95
CA VAL A 139 2.25 -7.16 14.31
C VAL A 139 3.36 -6.89 15.30
N VAL A 140 3.47 -7.71 16.34
CA VAL A 140 4.58 -7.62 17.30
C VAL A 140 5.73 -8.48 16.80
N LEU A 141 6.86 -7.85 16.48
CA LEU A 141 8.09 -8.51 16.08
C LEU A 141 9.18 -8.15 17.11
N GLY A 142 9.67 -9.15 17.85
CA GLY A 142 10.75 -8.94 18.83
C GLY A 142 10.43 -7.89 19.89
N GLY A 143 9.19 -7.85 20.38
CA GLY A 143 8.74 -6.90 21.41
C GLY A 143 8.39 -5.49 20.91
N LYS A 144 8.58 -5.20 19.61
CA LYS A 144 8.17 -3.92 19.00
C LYS A 144 6.91 -4.12 18.16
N VAL A 145 5.91 -3.27 18.37
CA VAL A 145 4.70 -3.22 17.55
C VAL A 145 5.06 -2.53 16.23
N GLN A 146 5.06 -3.29 15.14
CA GLN A 146 5.30 -2.78 13.79
C GLN A 146 4.03 -2.85 12.96
N GLU A 147 3.70 -1.74 12.32
CA GLU A 147 2.61 -1.66 11.37
C GLU A 147 3.01 -2.33 10.05
N LEU A 148 2.19 -3.25 9.54
CA LEU A 148 2.46 -3.91 8.27
C LEU A 148 2.37 -2.89 7.14
N ARG A 149 3.51 -2.59 6.52
CA ARG A 149 3.56 -1.73 5.33
C ARG A 149 3.28 -2.55 4.09
N LEU A 150 2.45 -2.00 3.21
CA LEU A 150 2.11 -2.62 1.94
C LEU A 150 3.36 -2.67 1.04
N GLN A 151 3.81 -3.88 0.68
CA GLN A 151 4.94 -4.05 -0.23
C GLN A 151 4.42 -4.03 -1.68
N ARG A 152 4.34 -2.83 -2.27
CA ARG A 152 3.84 -2.61 -3.64
C ARG A 152 4.60 -3.40 -4.72
N ASP A 153 5.86 -3.72 -4.46
CA ASP A 153 6.74 -4.46 -5.39
C ASP A 153 6.47 -5.98 -5.42
N LEU A 154 5.70 -6.52 -4.46
CA LEU A 154 5.48 -7.97 -4.37
C LEU A 154 4.77 -8.52 -5.61
N PHE A 155 3.74 -7.82 -6.11
CA PHE A 155 3.01 -8.25 -7.31
C PHE A 155 3.84 -8.11 -8.57
N GLY A 156 4.68 -7.07 -8.68
CA GLY A 156 5.63 -6.94 -9.79
C GLY A 156 6.63 -8.10 -9.83
N ARG A 157 7.14 -8.52 -8.67
CA ARG A 157 8.01 -9.70 -8.55
C ARG A 157 7.28 -11.01 -8.87
N LEU A 158 6.05 -11.18 -8.39
CA LEU A 158 5.24 -12.37 -8.68
C LEU A 158 4.96 -12.49 -10.19
N LEU A 159 4.63 -11.38 -10.85
CA LEU A 159 4.44 -11.33 -12.29
C LEU A 159 5.73 -11.67 -13.03
N ALA A 160 6.86 -11.04 -12.67
CA ALA A 160 8.15 -11.34 -13.27
C ALA A 160 8.52 -12.83 -13.14
N LEU A 161 8.36 -13.40 -11.95
CA LEU A 161 8.60 -14.83 -11.70
C LEU A 161 7.65 -15.75 -12.50
N SER A 162 6.39 -15.34 -12.69
CA SER A 162 5.44 -16.10 -13.50
C SER A 162 5.80 -16.09 -14.99
N LEU A 163 6.40 -15.00 -15.47
CA LEU A 163 6.86 -14.87 -16.86
C LEU A 163 8.17 -15.63 -17.12
N GLU A 164 9.04 -15.74 -16.10
CA GLU A 164 10.27 -16.53 -16.16
C GLU A 164 10.04 -18.05 -16.14
N LYS A 165 8.87 -18.50 -15.66
CA LYS A 165 8.49 -19.93 -15.60
C LYS A 165 7.63 -20.41 -16.80
N LYS A 166 7.68 -19.72 -17.93
CA LYS A 166 7.10 -20.21 -19.19
C LYS A 166 7.87 -21.41 -19.74
#